data_AF-A0A380H5Z8-F1
#
_entry.id   AF-A0A380H5Z8-F1
#
_cell.length_a   1.000
_cell.length_b   1.000
_cell.length_c   1.000
_cell.angle_alpha   90.00
_cell.angle_beta   90.00
_cell.angle_gamma   90.00
#
_symmetry.space_group_name_H-M   'P 1'
#
loop_
_entity.id
_entity.type
_entity.pdbx_description
1 polymer ?
#
loop_
_entity_poly.entity_id
_entity_poly.type
_entity_poly.pdbx_seq_one_letter_code
_entity_poly.pdbx_strand_id
1 'polypeptide(L)'
;MNEALKNRFVVIEVDYINGDILKTVIKEQSRLQEDYTIHQIIKFNEDLRTMSKQGQISEEAASIRALIDLSDLVTVMPIRRAIQRTIIDKLEDEREQ
;
A
#
# COMPACT_ATOMS: atom_id res chain seq x y z
N MET A 1 5.33 13.34 19.30
CA MET A 1 4.57 13.34 20.58
C MET A 1 5.51 13.59 21.74
N ASN A 2 5.16 14.45 22.71
CA ASN A 2 6.01 14.66 23.89
C ASN A 2 5.90 13.47 24.87
N GLU A 3 6.92 13.28 25.71
CA GLU A 3 7.03 12.15 26.64
C GLU A 3 5.89 12.13 27.68
N ALA A 4 5.39 13.32 28.07
CA ALA A 4 4.25 13.44 28.98
C ALA A 4 2.94 12.86 28.40
N LEU A 5 2.73 12.95 27.07
CA LEU A 5 1.61 12.28 26.41
C LEU A 5 1.86 10.77 26.29
N LYS A 6 3.06 10.34 25.89
CA LYS A 6 3.38 8.91 25.70
C LYS A 6 3.10 8.10 26.96
N ASN A 7 3.39 8.66 28.14
CA ASN A 7 3.15 8.01 29.43
C ASN A 7 1.65 7.84 29.79
N ARG A 8 0.72 8.35 28.98
CA ARG A 8 -0.74 8.19 29.16
C ARG A 8 -1.37 7.20 28.19
N PHE A 9 -0.59 6.63 27.27
CA PHE A 9 -1.07 5.68 26.28
C PHE A 9 -0.31 4.36 26.34
N VAL A 10 -1.02 3.27 26.09
CA VAL A 10 -0.40 1.99 25.74
C VAL A 10 0.01 2.08 24.27
N VAL A 11 1.29 1.98 24.00
CA VAL A 11 1.83 1.98 22.63
C VAL A 11 1.85 0.54 22.14
N ILE A 12 1.23 0.31 20.98
CA ILE A 12 1.30 -0.96 20.26
C ILE A 12 1.99 -0.67 18.93
N GLU A 13 3.13 -1.31 18.72
CA GLU A 13 3.79 -1.31 17.41
C GLU A 13 3.11 -2.36 16.54
N VAL A 14 2.63 -1.95 15.37
CA VAL A 14 2.00 -2.83 14.40
C VAL A 14 2.91 -2.89 13.19
N ASP A 15 3.40 -4.10 12.90
CA ASP A 15 4.18 -4.35 11.70
C ASP A 15 3.33 -4.21 10.44
N TYR A 16 3.97 -3.74 9.37
CA TYR A 16 3.36 -3.74 8.05
C TYR A 16 3.13 -5.18 7.58
N ILE A 17 1.89 -5.46 7.15
CA ILE A 17 1.53 -6.73 6.52
C ILE A 17 2.31 -6.94 5.20
N ASN A 18 2.73 -8.17 4.92
CA ASN A 18 3.43 -8.53 3.70
C ASN A 18 3.20 -10.01 3.33
N GLY A 19 3.68 -10.42 2.15
CA GLY A 19 3.69 -11.82 1.70
C GLY A 19 2.30 -12.45 1.75
N ASP A 20 2.20 -13.63 2.36
CA ASP A 20 0.95 -14.41 2.42
C ASP A 20 -0.17 -13.70 3.20
N ILE A 21 0.16 -12.90 4.21
CA ILE A 21 -0.83 -12.13 4.96
C ILE A 21 -1.44 -11.07 4.03
N LEU A 22 -0.61 -10.35 3.29
CA LEU A 22 -1.09 -9.36 2.32
C LEU A 22 -1.88 -10.02 1.19
N LYS A 23 -1.45 -11.19 0.71
CA LYS A 23 -2.21 -11.99 -0.25
C LYS A 23 -3.62 -12.31 0.25
N THR A 24 -3.73 -12.73 1.51
CA THR A 24 -5.02 -13.04 2.16
C THR A 24 -5.90 -11.80 2.21
N VAL A 25 -5.36 -10.67 2.66
CA VAL A 25 -6.09 -9.40 2.70
C VAL A 25 -6.57 -8.98 1.31
N ILE A 26 -5.73 -9.06 0.27
CA ILE A 26 -6.14 -8.72 -1.09
C ILE A 26 -7.30 -9.60 -1.56
N LYS A 27 -7.25 -10.92 -1.32
CA LYS A 27 -8.32 -11.84 -1.71
C LYS A 27 -9.63 -11.59 -0.97
N GLU A 28 -9.55 -11.24 0.31
CA GLU A 28 -10.73 -11.01 1.14
C GLU A 28 -11.36 -9.63 0.93
N GLN A 29 -10.56 -8.63 0.57
CA GLN A 29 -10.98 -7.21 0.54
C GLN A 29 -11.05 -6.62 -0.86
N SER A 30 -10.80 -7.40 -1.91
CA SER A 30 -10.91 -6.96 -3.30
C SER A 30 -11.57 -8.01 -4.19
N ARG A 31 -11.90 -7.61 -5.42
CA ARG A 31 -12.44 -8.49 -6.47
C ARG A 31 -11.37 -9.34 -7.14
N LEU A 32 -10.09 -9.07 -6.92
CA LEU A 32 -8.99 -9.80 -7.55
C LEU A 32 -8.76 -11.14 -6.87
N GLN A 33 -8.87 -12.23 -7.64
CA GLN A 33 -8.68 -13.60 -7.16
C GLN A 33 -7.54 -14.34 -7.87
N GLU A 34 -6.99 -13.74 -8.93
CA GLU A 34 -5.95 -14.34 -9.75
C GLU A 34 -4.58 -14.26 -9.05
N ASP A 35 -4.06 -15.41 -8.64
CA ASP A 35 -2.88 -15.51 -7.79
C ASP A 35 -1.65 -14.85 -8.40
N TYR A 36 -1.38 -15.03 -9.69
CA TYR A 36 -0.17 -14.50 -10.31
C TYR A 36 -0.13 -12.97 -10.21
N THR A 37 -1.24 -12.30 -10.54
CA THR A 37 -1.39 -10.84 -10.47
C THR A 37 -1.26 -10.36 -9.03
N ILE A 38 -1.84 -11.06 -8.07
CA ILE A 38 -1.70 -10.72 -6.64
C ILE A 38 -0.23 -10.79 -6.22
N HIS A 39 0.51 -11.83 -6.61
CA HIS A 39 1.94 -11.92 -6.31
C HIS A 39 2.74 -10.78 -6.95
N GLN A 40 2.41 -10.38 -8.19
CA GLN A 40 3.06 -9.23 -8.83
C GLN A 40 2.79 -7.92 -8.06
N ILE A 41 1.55 -7.70 -7.60
CA ILE A 41 1.18 -6.52 -6.80
C ILE A 41 1.92 -6.52 -5.46
N ILE A 42 2.01 -7.67 -4.78
CA ILE A 42 2.74 -7.79 -3.51
C ILE A 42 4.23 -7.46 -3.72
N LYS A 43 4.86 -8.05 -4.73
CA LYS A 43 6.26 -7.76 -5.05
C LYS A 43 6.49 -6.28 -5.37
N PHE A 44 5.60 -5.69 -6.18
CA PHE A 44 5.65 -4.27 -6.48
C PHE A 44 5.53 -3.41 -5.21
N ASN A 45 4.68 -3.79 -4.25
CA ASN A 45 4.60 -3.11 -2.97
C ASN A 45 5.89 -3.23 -2.14
N GLU A 46 6.58 -4.38 -2.16
CA GLU A 46 7.88 -4.53 -1.50
C GLU A 46 8.92 -3.54 -2.06
N ASP A 47 8.91 -3.34 -3.37
CA ASP A 47 9.77 -2.35 -4.03
C ASP A 47 9.41 -0.92 -3.57
N LEU A 48 8.12 -0.55 -3.57
CA LEU A 48 7.67 0.77 -3.10
C LEU A 48 8.03 1.02 -1.63
N ARG A 49 7.84 0.02 -0.76
CA ARG A 49 8.24 0.11 0.66
C ARG A 49 9.74 0.32 0.81
N THR A 50 10.53 -0.36 -0.01
CA THR A 50 12.00 -0.21 0.02
C THR A 50 12.40 1.21 -0.38
N MET A 51 11.82 1.74 -1.46
CA MET A 51 12.06 3.11 -1.91
C MET A 51 11.62 4.14 -0.87
N SER A 52 10.48 3.92 -0.24
CA SER A 52 9.96 4.78 0.82
C SER A 52 10.87 4.79 2.06
N LYS A 53 11.31 3.62 2.54
CA LYS A 53 12.28 3.52 3.65
C LYS A 53 13.61 4.20 3.35
N GLN A 54 13.99 4.28 2.08
CA GLN A 54 15.18 5.00 1.61
C GLN A 54 14.94 6.51 1.42
N GLY A 55 13.73 7.00 1.68
CA GLY A 55 13.34 8.41 1.51
C GLY A 55 13.20 8.85 0.05
N GLN A 56 13.10 7.92 -0.90
CA GLN A 56 12.98 8.25 -2.32
C GLN A 56 11.56 8.68 -2.71
N ILE A 57 10.55 8.13 -2.01
CA ILE A 57 9.12 8.41 -2.21
C ILE A 57 8.41 8.50 -0.85
N SER A 58 7.22 9.10 -0.82
CA SER A 58 6.36 9.17 0.38
C SER A 58 6.02 7.77 0.91
N GLU A 59 5.85 7.62 2.23
CA GLU A 59 5.35 6.38 2.86
C GLU A 59 3.95 5.99 2.34
N GLU A 60 3.14 6.98 1.94
CA GLU A 60 1.81 6.77 1.37
C GLU A 60 1.84 6.01 0.04
N ALA A 61 2.98 6.00 -0.67
CA ALA A 61 3.15 5.24 -1.92
C ALA A 61 2.90 3.74 -1.74
N ALA A 62 3.21 3.22 -0.55
CA ALA A 62 3.10 1.81 -0.19
C ALA A 62 1.87 1.49 0.67
N SER A 63 0.85 2.34 0.62
CA SER A 63 -0.39 2.17 1.38
C SER A 63 -1.13 0.89 1.01
N ILE A 64 -1.51 0.10 2.03
CA ILE A 64 -2.37 -1.09 1.84
C ILE A 64 -3.69 -0.73 1.17
N ARG A 65 -4.25 0.46 1.47
CA ARG A 65 -5.50 0.91 0.84
C ARG A 65 -5.31 1.10 -0.67
N ALA A 66 -4.21 1.71 -1.09
CA ALA A 66 -3.89 1.88 -2.50
C ALA A 66 -3.73 0.53 -3.23
N LEU A 67 -3.20 -0.50 -2.55
CA LEU A 67 -3.09 -1.86 -3.12
C LEU A 67 -4.44 -2.55 -3.27
N ILE A 68 -5.36 -2.36 -2.32
CA ILE A 68 -6.73 -2.89 -2.42
C ILE A 68 -7.46 -2.21 -3.58
N ASP A 69 -7.36 -0.88 -3.68
CA ASP A 69 -7.95 -0.12 -4.79
C ASP A 69 -7.35 -0.57 -6.14
N LEU A 70 -6.02 -0.74 -6.21
CA LEU A 70 -5.32 -1.27 -7.38
C LEU A 70 -5.87 -2.65 -7.75
N SER A 71 -6.00 -3.53 -6.77
CA SER A 71 -6.50 -4.90 -6.95
C SER A 71 -7.92 -4.92 -7.53
N ASP A 72 -8.80 -4.04 -7.06
CA ASP A 72 -10.12 -3.88 -7.67
C ASP A 72 -10.05 -3.35 -9.11
N LEU A 73 -9.27 -2.29 -9.35
CA LEU A 73 -9.22 -1.65 -10.66
C LEU A 73 -8.59 -2.53 -11.74
N VAL A 74 -7.60 -3.36 -11.44
CA VAL A 74 -7.00 -4.25 -12.44
C VAL A 74 -7.99 -5.28 -13.00
N THR A 75 -9.09 -5.55 -12.29
CA THR A 75 -10.15 -6.44 -12.80
C THR A 75 -10.99 -5.81 -13.91
N VAL A 76 -10.96 -4.48 -14.04
CA VAL A 76 -11.82 -3.73 -14.97
C VAL A 76 -11.04 -2.80 -15.92
N MET A 77 -9.74 -2.60 -15.71
CA MET A 77 -8.90 -1.77 -16.58
C MET A 77 -7.43 -2.21 -16.61
N PRO A 78 -6.66 -1.78 -17.62
CA PRO A 78 -5.25 -2.13 -17.73
C PRO A 78 -4.43 -1.68 -16.51
N ILE A 79 -3.49 -2.53 -16.08
CA ILE A 79 -2.70 -2.34 -14.85
C ILE A 79 -2.00 -0.99 -14.75
N ARG A 80 -1.42 -0.48 -15.86
CA ARG A 80 -0.75 0.84 -15.86
C ARG A 80 -1.71 1.97 -15.51
N ARG A 81 -2.95 1.91 -16.00
CA ARG A 81 -3.99 2.91 -15.70
C ARG A 81 -4.48 2.78 -14.26
N ALA A 82 -4.58 1.56 -13.75
CA ALA A 82 -4.93 1.33 -12.35
C ALA A 82 -3.85 1.91 -11.41
N ILE A 83 -2.57 1.62 -11.65
CA ILE A 83 -1.42 2.15 -10.89
C ILE A 83 -1.41 3.69 -10.89
N GLN A 84 -1.63 4.31 -12.05
CA GLN A 84 -1.68 5.78 -12.13
C GLN A 84 -2.71 6.34 -11.14
N ARG A 85 -3.94 5.82 -11.17
CA ARG A 85 -5.05 6.32 -10.35
C ARG A 85 -4.93 6.03 -8.86
N THR A 86 -4.32 4.91 -8.49
CA THR A 86 -4.35 4.44 -7.10
C THR A 86 -3.09 4.76 -6.32
N ILE A 87 -1.97 4.96 -7.03
CA ILE A 87 -0.65 5.17 -6.42
C ILE A 87 -0.05 6.50 -6.90
N ILE A 88 0.10 6.71 -8.20
CA ILE A 88 0.86 7.88 -8.72
C ILE A 88 0.09 9.19 -8.45
N ASP A 89 -1.19 9.27 -8.83
CA ASP A 89 -2.01 10.48 -8.68
C ASP A 89 -2.09 10.91 -7.20
N LYS A 90 -2.12 9.95 -6.27
CA LYS A 90 -2.12 10.23 -4.82
C LYS A 90 -0.79 10.83 -4.33
N LEU A 91 0.33 10.49 -4.96
CA LEU A 91 1.65 11.01 -4.60
C LEU A 91 1.91 12.41 -5.17
N GLU A 92 1.27 12.75 -6.28
CA GLU A 92 1.37 14.08 -6.88
C GLU A 92 0.58 15.11 -6.06
N ASP A 93 -0.59 14.73 -5.54
CA ASP A 93 -1.46 15.58 -4.71
C ASP A 93 -0.78 16.05 -3.41
N GLU A 94 0.07 15.21 -2.79
CA GLU A 94 0.80 15.56 -1.55
C GLU A 94 2.00 16.49 -1.77
N ARG A 95 2.51 16.61 -3.00
CA ARG A 95 3.65 17.50 -3.29
C ARG A 95 3.22 18.96 -3.52
N GLU A 96 1.92 19.20 -3.67
CA GLU A 96 1.33 20.54 -3.83
C GLU A 96 0.80 21.16 -2.52
N GLN A 97 0.97 20.49 -1.36
CA GLN A 97 0.62 21.01 -0.03
C GLN A 97 1.85 21.38 0.80
#